data_AF-A0A4Z2ER86-F1
#
_entry.id   AF-A0A4Z2ER86-F1
#
_cell.length_a   1.000
_cell.length_b   1.000
_cell.length_c   1.000
_cell.angle_alpha   90.00
_cell.angle_beta   90.00
_cell.angle_gamma   90.00
#
_symmetry.space_group_name_H-M   'P 1'
#
loop_
_entity.id
_entity.type
_entity.pdbx_description
1 polymer ?
#
loop_
_entity_poly.entity_id
_entity_poly.type
_entity_poly.pdbx_seq_one_letter_code
_entity_poly.pdbx_strand_id
1 'polypeptide(L)'
;MDFKIIPREITKHMCRTSLSLICYLSLLHQRECSNFIKVLQPFNQTHLYVCGTGAFHPVCSYLEDSVFRLDALVENGRGKSPYDPKLLTASMLIV
;
A
#
# COMPACT_ATOMS: atom_id res chain seq x y z
N MET A 1 0.53 -16.39 10.45
CA MET A 1 0.93 -14.97 10.50
C MET A 1 -0.32 -14.15 10.23
N ASP A 2 -0.83 -13.48 11.26
CA ASP A 2 -2.05 -12.66 11.12
C ASP A 2 -1.73 -11.42 10.29
N PHE A 3 -2.31 -11.33 9.09
CA PHE A 3 -2.25 -10.17 8.19
C PHE A 3 -2.79 -8.87 8.81
N LYS A 4 -3.28 -8.90 10.06
CA LYS A 4 -3.75 -7.76 10.85
C LYS A 4 -2.65 -6.97 11.56
N ILE A 5 -1.39 -7.41 11.52
CA ILE A 5 -0.26 -6.75 12.20
C ILE A 5 0.62 -5.97 11.21
N ILE A 6 0.07 -5.36 10.15
CA ILE A 6 0.84 -4.33 9.44
C ILE A 6 0.78 -3.06 10.30
N PRO A 7 1.91 -2.56 10.84
CA PRO A 7 1.94 -1.33 11.61
C PRO A 7 1.37 -0.17 10.79
N ARG A 8 0.55 0.70 11.41
CA ARG A 8 0.00 1.90 10.76
C ARG A 8 1.09 2.82 10.17
N GLU A 9 2.31 2.75 10.70
CA GLU A 9 3.49 3.46 10.20
C GLU A 9 3.88 3.04 8.77
N ILE A 10 3.67 1.76 8.40
CA ILE A 10 3.98 1.23 7.07
C ILE A 10 2.99 1.76 6.03
N THR A 11 1.70 1.75 6.38
CA THR A 11 0.66 2.35 5.52
C THR A 11 0.92 3.83 5.26
N LYS A 12 1.56 4.57 6.18
CA LYS A 12 1.91 5.98 5.95
C LYS A 12 3.09 6.14 4.99
N HIS A 13 4.10 5.26 5.03
CA HIS A 13 5.30 5.36 4.18
C HIS A 13 5.02 5.21 2.69
N MET A 14 4.02 4.41 2.32
CA MET A 14 3.58 4.28 0.92
C MET A 14 2.76 5.49 0.42
N CYS A 15 2.38 6.43 1.29
CA CYS A 15 1.79 7.70 0.86
C CYS A 15 2.93 8.65 0.51
N ARG A 16 3.18 8.85 -0.79
CA ARG A 16 4.21 9.80 -1.24
C ARG A 16 3.89 11.17 -0.65
N THR A 17 4.87 11.84 -0.05
CA THR A 17 4.69 13.18 0.57
C THR A 17 4.13 14.23 -0.39
N SER A 18 4.33 14.05 -1.71
CA SER A 18 3.73 14.90 -2.76
C SER A 18 2.23 14.70 -2.95
N LEU A 19 1.68 13.52 -2.63
CA LEU A 19 0.24 13.20 -2.72
C LEU A 19 -0.57 13.83 -1.58
N SER A 20 0.07 14.08 -0.43
CA SER A 20 -0.51 14.90 0.65
C SER A 20 -0.93 16.28 0.15
N LEU A 21 -0.17 16.89 -0.78
CA LEU A 21 -0.48 18.19 -1.36
C LEU A 21 -1.69 18.13 -2.32
N ILE A 22 -1.76 17.10 -3.16
CA ILE A 22 -2.90 16.87 -4.06
C ILE A 22 -4.18 16.70 -3.25
N CYS A 23 -4.12 15.92 -2.18
CA CYS A 23 -5.23 15.73 -1.26
C CYS A 23 -5.68 17.01 -0.56
N TYR A 24 -4.73 17.86 -0.16
CA TYR A 24 -5.03 19.18 0.38
C TYR A 24 -5.72 20.08 -0.67
N LEU A 25 -5.21 20.08 -1.90
CA LEU A 25 -5.74 20.88 -3.02
C LEU A 25 -7.11 20.41 -3.52
N SER A 26 -7.40 19.12 -3.41
CA SER A 26 -8.67 18.52 -3.85
C SER A 26 -9.74 18.49 -2.75
N LEU A 27 -9.48 19.10 -1.58
CA LEU A 27 -10.41 19.19 -0.43
C LEU A 27 -10.91 17.82 0.08
N LEU A 28 -10.16 16.75 -0.19
CA LEU A 28 -10.49 15.43 0.32
C LEU A 28 -10.16 15.36 1.82
N HIS A 29 -11.02 14.69 2.58
CA HIS A 29 -10.78 14.49 4.01
C HIS A 29 -9.48 13.68 4.21
N GLN A 30 -8.64 14.02 5.20
CA GLN A 30 -7.36 13.32 5.43
C GLN A 30 -7.48 11.79 5.51
N ARG A 31 -8.64 11.28 5.94
CA ARG A 31 -8.92 9.84 5.97
C ARG A 31 -9.08 9.20 4.59
N GLU A 32 -9.60 9.91 3.60
CA GLU A 32 -9.70 9.40 2.22
C GLU A 32 -8.33 9.42 1.52
N CYS A 33 -7.38 10.18 2.05
CA CYS A 33 -6.00 10.28 1.57
C CYS A 33 -5.03 9.31 2.26
N SER A 34 -5.56 8.28 2.90
CA SER A 34 -4.76 7.22 3.48
C SER A 34 -4.43 6.16 2.43
N ASN A 35 -3.28 5.50 2.58
CA ASN A 35 -3.02 4.28 1.82
C ASN A 35 -3.70 3.10 2.52
N PHE A 36 -4.60 2.44 1.80
CA PHE A 36 -5.26 1.22 2.27
C PHE A 36 -4.61 0.04 1.58
N ILE A 37 -4.07 -0.91 2.36
CA ILE A 37 -3.48 -2.14 1.82
C ILE A 37 -4.60 -3.01 1.23
N LYS A 38 -4.45 -3.40 -0.03
CA LYS A 38 -5.41 -4.22 -0.78
C LYS A 38 -4.81 -5.54 -1.26
N VAL A 39 -3.48 -5.61 -1.34
CA VAL A 39 -2.72 -6.81 -1.70
C VAL A 39 -1.65 -7.02 -0.64
N LEU A 40 -1.57 -8.25 -0.14
CA LEU A 40 -0.56 -8.67 0.82
C LEU A 40 -0.31 -10.16 0.63
N GLN A 41 0.82 -10.51 0.02
CA GLN A 41 1.10 -11.87 -0.43
C GLN A 41 2.55 -12.27 -0.14
N PRO A 42 2.84 -13.53 0.20
CA PRO A 42 4.22 -13.99 0.35
C PRO A 42 4.97 -13.88 -0.97
N PHE A 43 6.12 -13.20 -0.97
CA PHE A 43 6.99 -13.11 -2.16
C PHE A 43 8.15 -14.08 -2.05
N ASN A 44 8.84 -14.10 -0.91
CA ASN A 44 9.89 -15.05 -0.60
C ASN A 44 9.88 -15.36 0.91
N GLN A 45 10.89 -16.09 1.41
CA GLN A 45 10.96 -16.50 2.82
C GLN A 45 11.05 -15.33 3.82
N THR A 46 11.47 -14.15 3.38
CA THR A 46 11.73 -12.99 4.24
C THR A 46 10.90 -11.75 3.88
N HIS A 47 10.27 -11.74 2.71
CA HIS A 47 9.55 -10.59 2.16
C HIS A 47 8.12 -10.93 1.75
N LEU A 48 7.24 -9.99 2.03
CA LEU A 48 5.87 -9.94 1.54
C LEU A 48 5.76 -8.92 0.41
N TYR A 49 5.03 -9.25 -0.65
CA TYR A 49 4.58 -8.29 -1.64
C TYR A 49 3.37 -7.53 -1.12
N VAL A 50 3.42 -6.20 -1.16
CA VAL A 50 2.38 -5.32 -0.61
C VAL A 50 1.97 -4.29 -1.65
N CYS A 51 0.67 -4.15 -1.90
CA CYS A 51 0.12 -3.04 -2.67
C CYS A 51 -1.04 -2.36 -1.92
N GLY A 52 -1.16 -1.06 -2.13
CA GLY A 52 -2.28 -0.30 -1.60
C GLY A 52 -2.71 0.85 -2.50
N THR A 53 -3.79 1.52 -2.11
CA THR A 53 -4.43 2.60 -2.88
C THR A 53 -3.55 3.84 -3.05
N GLY A 54 -2.56 4.04 -2.17
CA GLY A 54 -1.62 5.17 -2.21
C GLY A 54 -2.30 6.53 -2.35
N ALA A 55 -3.43 6.75 -1.65
CA ALA A 55 -4.25 7.96 -1.77
C ALA A 55 -4.73 8.24 -3.22
N PHE A 56 -5.43 7.28 -3.82
CA PHE A 56 -5.84 7.30 -5.23
C PHE A 56 -4.65 7.33 -6.22
N HIS A 57 -3.49 6.86 -5.79
CA HIS A 57 -2.35 6.59 -6.65
C HIS A 57 -1.73 5.25 -6.25
N PRO A 58 -2.27 4.13 -6.76
CA PRO A 58 -1.89 2.80 -6.31
C PRO A 58 -0.38 2.57 -6.41
N VAL A 59 0.21 2.04 -5.36
CA VAL A 59 1.64 1.76 -5.25
C VAL A 59 1.86 0.38 -4.65
N CYS A 60 3.01 -0.22 -5.00
CA CYS A 60 3.44 -1.49 -4.46
C CYS A 60 4.88 -1.43 -3.95
N SER A 61 5.24 -2.30 -3.01
CA SER A 61 6.60 -2.48 -2.51
C SER A 61 6.74 -3.84 -1.84
N TYR A 62 7.94 -4.14 -1.35
CA TYR A 62 8.24 -5.34 -0.60
C TYR A 62 8.39 -4.98 0.88
N LEU A 63 7.84 -5.81 1.75
CA LEU A 63 7.89 -5.65 3.20
C LEU A 63 8.70 -6.79 3.80
N GLU A 64 9.77 -6.46 4.51
CA GLU A 64 10.54 -7.43 5.29
C GLU A 64 9.75 -7.87 6.52
N ASP A 65 9.42 -9.17 6.62
CA ASP A 65 8.48 -9.71 7.62
C ASP A 65 9.05 -9.68 9.04
N SER A 66 10.35 -9.88 9.21
CA SER A 66 11.02 -9.92 10.52
C SER A 66 11.10 -8.56 11.22
N VAL A 67 11.27 -7.49 10.44
CA VAL A 67 11.51 -6.13 10.96
C VAL A 67 10.41 -5.14 10.60
N PHE A 68 9.39 -5.58 9.86
CA PHE A 68 8.28 -4.76 9.40
C PHE A 68 8.75 -3.49 8.68
N ARG A 69 9.77 -3.64 7.81
CA ARG A 69 10.41 -2.53 7.11
C ARG A 69 10.06 -2.60 5.62
N LEU A 70 9.50 -1.50 5.11
CA LEU A 70 9.20 -1.39 3.69
C LEU A 70 10.51 -1.13 2.93
N ASP A 71 10.64 -1.74 1.76
CA ASP A 71 11.76 -1.50 0.88
C ASP A 71 11.70 -0.08 0.29
N ALA A 72 12.86 0.51 0.00
CA ALA A 72 12.93 1.88 -0.53
C ALA A 72 12.36 1.97 -1.96
N LEU A 73 12.33 0.83 -2.66
CA LEU A 73 11.78 0.73 -4.00
C LEU A 73 10.24 0.71 -3.92
N VAL A 74 9.63 1.76 -4.47
CA VAL A 74 8.19 1.84 -4.67
C VAL A 74 7.89 1.66 -6.15
N GLU A 75 7.09 0.65 -6.46
CA GLU A 75 6.61 0.36 -7.80
C GLU A 75 5.26 1.01 -8.08
N ASN A 76 4.97 1.23 -9.36
CA ASN A 76 3.64 1.60 -9.82
C ASN A 76 2.65 0.45 -9.55
N GLY A 77 1.60 0.73 -8.78
CA GLY A 77 0.58 -0.25 -8.41
C GLY A 77 -0.66 -0.24 -9.31
N ARG A 78 -0.68 0.56 -10.39
CA ARG A 78 -1.81 0.61 -11.32
C ARG A 78 -2.08 -0.78 -11.90
N GLY A 79 -3.32 -1.25 -11.76
CA GLY A 79 -3.75 -2.59 -12.19
C GLY A 79 -3.42 -3.71 -11.20
N LYS A 80 -2.57 -3.44 -10.20
CA LYS A 80 -2.26 -4.38 -9.10
C LYS A 80 -3.10 -4.10 -7.86
N SER A 81 -3.38 -2.81 -7.59
CA SER A 81 -4.25 -2.35 -6.51
C SER A 81 -5.26 -1.33 -7.04
N PRO A 82 -6.49 -1.28 -6.48
CA PRO A 82 -7.47 -0.29 -6.89
C PRO A 82 -7.09 1.11 -6.40
N TYR A 83 -7.67 2.11 -7.06
CA TYR A 83 -7.56 3.52 -6.67
C TYR A 83 -8.45 3.83 -5.46
N ASP A 84 -9.69 3.37 -5.49
CA ASP A 84 -10.68 3.58 -4.44
C ASP A 84 -10.58 2.46 -3.37
N PRO A 85 -10.39 2.79 -2.09
CA PRO A 85 -10.37 1.80 -1.01
C PRO A 85 -11.67 1.00 -0.87
N LYS A 86 -12.82 1.56 -1.27
CA LYS A 86 -14.15 0.95 -1.19
C LYS A 86 -14.36 -0.15 -2.24
N LEU A 87 -13.50 -0.21 -3.28
CA LEU A 87 -13.61 -1.24 -4.29
C LEU A 87 -13.20 -2.61 -3.72
N LEU A 88 -14.03 -3.63 -3.98
CA LEU A 88 -13.71 -5.01 -3.65
C LEU A 88 -12.76 -5.58 -4.70
N THR A 89 -11.68 -6.21 -4.26
CA THR A 89 -10.65 -6.74 -5.14
C THR A 89 -10.15 -8.08 -4.63
N ALA A 90 -9.84 -8.98 -5.56
CA ALA A 90 -9.10 -10.21 -5.31
C ALA A 90 -7.74 -10.11 -5.99
N SER A 91 -6.72 -10.71 -5.40
CA SER A 91 -5.37 -10.74 -5.95
C SER A 91 -4.73 -12.10 -5.72
N MET A 92 -3.87 -12.52 -6.64
CA MET A 92 -3.06 -13.74 -6.55
C MET A 92 -1.68 -13.44 -7.12
N LEU A 93 -0.65 -13.67 -6.33
CA LEU A 93 0.73 -13.59 -6.77
C LEU A 93 1.14 -14.97 -7.27
N ILE A 94 1.61 -15.03 -8.51
CA ILE A 94 2.14 -16.23 -9.12
C ILE A 94 3.65 -16.02 -9.22
N VAL A 95 4.40 -16.83 -8.48
CA VAL A 95 5.88 -16.83 -8.42
C VAL A 95 6.43 -18.06 -9.14
#